data_AF-A0A2H9SWZ5-F1
#
_entry.id   AF-A0A2H9SWZ5-F1
#
_cell.length_a   1.000
_cell.length_b   1.000
_cell.length_c   1.000
_cell.angle_alpha   90.00
_cell.angle_beta   90.00
_cell.angle_gamma   90.00
#
_symmetry.space_group_name_H-M   'P 1'
#
loop_
_entity.id
_entity.type
_entity.pdbx_description
1 polymer ?
#
loop_
_entity_poly.entity_id
_entity_poly.type
_entity_poly.pdbx_seq_one_letter_code
_entity_poly.pdbx_strand_id
1 'polypeptide(L)'
;MLSKDFIWVMRKQVHTKPVRLPLDTRNRVCLTQFLPKDLEVSSYRAYQEGNKIILEPLVEISAEKIASVKKGLEDIKAGRISELDRDFSKFLNDDEI
;
A
#
# COMPACT_ATOMS: atom_id res chain seq x y z
N MET A 1 42.22 19.96 15.54
CA MET A 1 40.91 20.42 15.01
C MET A 1 40.14 19.17 14.58
N LEU A 2 39.16 18.74 15.38
CA LEU A 2 38.26 17.64 15.02
C LEU A 2 36.87 18.24 14.83
N SER A 3 36.32 18.09 13.62
CA SER A 3 35.07 18.70 13.22
C SER A 3 33.90 18.07 13.97
N LYS A 4 33.15 18.93 14.64
CA LYS A 4 31.85 18.67 15.25
C LYS A 4 30.87 18.40 14.12
N ASP A 5 30.53 17.15 13.84
CA ASP A 5 29.31 16.76 13.13
C ASP A 5 28.94 15.31 13.50
N PHE A 6 28.86 15.04 14.80
CA PHE A 6 28.12 13.88 15.32
C PHE A 6 26.64 14.23 15.24
N ILE A 7 26.03 14.00 14.08
CA ILE A 7 24.59 14.10 13.88
C ILE A 7 23.95 13.03 14.77
N TRP A 8 23.43 13.47 15.91
CA TRP A 8 22.64 12.68 16.84
C TRP A 8 21.32 12.32 16.15
N VAL A 9 21.29 11.20 15.43
CA VAL A 9 20.06 10.64 14.89
C VAL A 9 19.26 10.14 16.11
N MET A 10 18.41 11.01 16.66
CA MET A 10 17.37 10.62 17.61
C MET A 10 16.45 9.60 16.95
N ARG A 11 16.75 8.31 17.15
CA ARG A 11 15.74 7.25 17.02
C ARG A 11 14.74 7.45 18.16
N LYS A 12 13.68 8.20 17.87
CA LYS A 12 12.49 8.26 18.73
C LYS A 12 11.89 6.86 18.78
N GLN A 13 12.23 6.07 19.80
CA GLN A 13 11.56 4.81 20.09
C GLN A 13 10.11 5.14 20.47
N VAL A 14 9.22 5.12 19.50
CA VAL A 14 7.78 5.18 19.76
C VAL A 14 7.41 3.82 20.33
N HIS A 15 7.25 3.73 21.66
CA HIS A 15 6.57 2.61 22.29
C HIS A 15 5.08 2.66 21.88
N THR A 16 4.77 2.19 20.67
CA THR A 16 3.38 1.99 20.24
C THR A 16 2.88 0.70 20.85
N LYS A 17 1.83 0.80 21.67
CA LYS A 17 1.05 -0.39 22.04
C LYS A 17 0.58 -1.08 20.76
N PRO A 18 0.62 -2.42 20.67
CA PRO A 18 0.16 -3.12 19.47
C PRO A 18 -1.32 -2.79 19.24
N VAL A 19 -1.62 -2.17 18.10
CA VAL A 19 -2.99 -1.90 17.67
C VAL A 19 -3.51 -3.18 17.02
N ARG A 20 -4.58 -3.75 17.59
CA ARG A 20 -5.31 -4.85 16.95
C ARG A 20 -6.31 -4.27 15.98
N LEU A 21 -6.11 -4.51 14.69
CA LEU A 21 -7.06 -4.14 13.64
C LEU A 21 -7.97 -5.33 13.36
N PRO A 22 -9.28 -5.27 13.69
CA PRO A 22 -10.20 -6.35 13.38
C PRO A 22 -10.52 -6.38 11.88
N LEU A 23 -10.96 -7.54 11.41
CA LEU A 23 -11.58 -7.66 10.09
C LEU A 23 -12.98 -7.07 10.11
N ASP A 24 -13.33 -6.33 9.06
CA ASP A 24 -14.71 -5.92 8.81
C ASP A 24 -15.57 -7.10 8.31
N THR A 25 -16.87 -6.86 8.13
CA THR A 25 -17.83 -7.88 7.64
C THR A 25 -17.56 -8.36 6.22
N ARG A 26 -16.60 -7.76 5.51
CA ARG A 26 -16.17 -8.12 4.16
C ARG A 26 -14.77 -8.74 4.14
N ASN A 27 -14.27 -9.17 5.31
CA ASN A 27 -12.92 -9.68 5.52
C ASN A 27 -11.83 -8.67 5.13
N ARG A 28 -12.02 -7.39 5.45
CA ARG A 28 -11.02 -6.35 5.19
C ARG A 28 -10.44 -5.79 6.47
N VAL A 29 -9.15 -5.53 6.45
CA VAL A 29 -8.44 -4.71 7.45
C VAL A 29 -8.39 -3.28 6.91
N CYS A 30 -9.18 -2.38 7.50
CA CYS A 30 -9.17 -0.96 7.13
C CYS A 30 -8.05 -0.23 7.85
N LEU A 31 -7.30 0.58 7.11
CA LEU A 31 -6.11 1.28 7.61
C LEU A 31 -6.35 2.78 7.87
N THR A 32 -7.60 3.23 7.67
CA THR A 32 -8.03 4.63 7.57
C THR A 32 -7.74 5.51 8.78
N GLN A 33 -7.37 4.97 9.93
CA GLN A 33 -6.98 5.74 11.11
C GLN A 33 -5.45 5.86 11.31
N PHE A 34 -4.65 5.14 10.53
CA PHE A 34 -3.22 4.96 10.81
C PHE A 34 -2.28 5.37 9.66
N LEU A 35 -2.82 5.68 8.47
CA LEU A 35 -1.98 5.96 7.31
C LEU A 35 -1.76 7.46 7.08
N PRO A 36 -0.53 7.86 6.74
CA PRO A 36 -0.24 9.14 6.09
C PRO A 36 -1.16 9.38 4.89
N LYS A 37 -1.51 10.64 4.62
CA LYS A 37 -2.39 11.04 3.51
C LYS A 37 -1.87 10.64 2.11
N ASP A 38 -0.61 10.24 2.04
CA ASP A 38 0.11 9.95 0.79
C ASP A 38 0.12 8.45 0.44
N LEU A 39 -0.53 7.59 1.24
CA LEU A 39 -0.67 6.17 0.92
C LEU A 39 -1.85 5.93 -0.01
N GLU A 40 -1.58 5.23 -1.12
CA GLU A 40 -2.59 4.86 -2.11
C GLU A 40 -3.49 3.69 -1.63
N VAL A 41 -2.99 2.84 -0.70
CA VAL A 41 -3.73 1.70 -0.17
C VAL A 41 -4.61 2.11 1.01
N SER A 42 -5.91 1.86 0.94
CA SER A 42 -6.88 2.22 1.99
C SER A 42 -7.23 1.05 2.92
N SER A 43 -7.19 -0.18 2.40
CA SER A 43 -7.51 -1.39 3.14
C SER A 43 -6.84 -2.61 2.52
N TYR A 44 -6.77 -3.71 3.27
CA TYR A 44 -6.38 -5.02 2.75
C TYR A 44 -7.55 -5.97 2.86
N ARG A 45 -7.83 -6.76 1.81
CA ARG A 45 -8.65 -7.96 1.94
C ARG A 45 -7.79 -9.08 2.52
N ALA A 46 -8.22 -9.66 3.64
CA ALA A 46 -7.52 -10.79 4.23
C ALA A 46 -8.29 -12.09 3.94
N TYR A 47 -7.58 -13.10 3.48
CA TYR A 47 -8.12 -14.45 3.34
C TYR A 47 -7.02 -15.48 3.56
N GLN A 48 -7.42 -16.71 3.85
CA GLN A 48 -6.48 -17.82 4.04
C GLN A 48 -6.40 -18.66 2.77
N GLU A 49 -5.18 -18.96 2.34
CA GLU A 49 -4.90 -19.87 1.24
C GLU A 49 -3.92 -20.94 1.75
N GLY A 50 -4.43 -22.15 1.97
CA GLY A 50 -3.69 -23.23 2.63
C GLY A 50 -3.24 -22.82 4.05
N ASN A 51 -1.92 -22.76 4.26
CA ASN A 51 -1.31 -22.37 5.53
C ASN A 51 -0.85 -20.90 5.58
N LYS A 52 -1.24 -20.08 4.59
CA LYS A 52 -0.83 -18.68 4.50
C LYS A 52 -2.04 -17.75 4.65
N ILE A 53 -1.83 -16.62 5.29
CA ILE A 53 -2.76 -15.48 5.24
C ILE A 53 -2.30 -14.60 4.09
N ILE A 54 -3.19 -14.34 3.15
CA ILE A 54 -2.98 -13.44 2.02
C ILE A 54 -3.64 -12.10 2.34
N LEU A 55 -2.91 -11.01 2.11
CA LEU A 55 -3.41 -9.65 2.25
C LEU A 55 -3.40 -8.98 0.87
N GLU A 56 -4.58 -8.86 0.27
CA GLU A 56 -4.77 -8.24 -1.03
C GLU A 56 -4.99 -6.73 -0.87
N PRO A 57 -4.15 -5.85 -1.41
CA PRO A 57 -4.30 -4.41 -1.26
C PRO A 57 -5.54 -3.90 -2.00
N LEU A 58 -6.27 -2.98 -1.37
CA LEU A 58 -7.43 -2.30 -1.94
C LEU A 58 -7.22 -0.79 -1.91
N VAL A 59 -7.63 -0.14 -2.98
CA VAL A 59 -7.60 1.31 -3.17
C VAL A 59 -9.03 1.83 -3.23
N GLU A 60 -9.29 2.95 -2.56
CA GLU A 60 -10.56 3.66 -2.68
C GLU A 60 -10.49 4.67 -3.83
N ILE A 61 -11.47 4.60 -4.74
CA ILE A 61 -11.63 5.54 -5.85
C ILE A 61 -12.94 6.30 -5.69
N SER A 62 -12.94 7.60 -6.02
CA SER A 62 -14.17 8.38 -6.04
C SER A 62 -15.12 7.87 -7.13
N ALA A 63 -16.43 7.93 -6.86
CA ALA A 63 -17.45 7.38 -7.75
C ALA A 63 -17.41 8.03 -9.15
N GLU A 64 -17.11 9.33 -9.21
CA GLU A 64 -16.95 10.09 -10.46
C GLU A 64 -15.83 9.55 -11.36
N LYS A 65 -14.81 8.88 -10.78
CA LYS A 65 -13.66 8.34 -11.51
C LYS A 65 -13.86 6.91 -11.99
N ILE A 66 -14.93 6.23 -11.58
CA ILE A 66 -15.16 4.80 -11.90
C ILE A 66 -15.17 4.56 -13.41
N ALA A 67 -15.82 5.43 -14.19
CA ALA A 67 -15.88 5.29 -15.64
C ALA A 67 -14.50 5.40 -16.29
N SER A 68 -13.68 6.34 -15.82
CA SER A 68 -12.30 6.52 -16.30
C SER A 68 -11.42 5.33 -15.95
N VAL A 69 -11.52 4.80 -14.73
CA VAL A 69 -10.76 3.62 -14.29
C VAL A 69 -11.17 2.39 -15.11
N LYS A 70 -12.47 2.16 -15.31
CA LYS A 70 -12.97 1.03 -16.12
C LYS A 70 -12.42 1.10 -17.54
N LYS A 71 -12.50 2.26 -18.17
CA LYS A 71 -11.95 2.48 -19.52
C LYS A 71 -10.45 2.18 -19.56
N GLY A 72 -9.69 2.69 -18.59
CA GLY A 72 -8.24 2.40 -18.49
C GLY A 72 -7.94 0.90 -18.37
N LEU A 73 -8.71 0.17 -17.57
CA LEU A 73 -8.57 -1.29 -17.46
C LEU A 73 -8.88 -2.02 -18.76
N GLU A 74 -9.90 -1.58 -19.52
CA GLU A 74 -10.23 -2.12 -20.84
C GLU A 74 -9.15 -1.79 -21.87
N ASP A 75 -8.59 -0.58 -21.83
CA ASP A 75 -7.51 -0.15 -22.72
C ASP A 75 -6.23 -0.96 -22.47
N ILE A 76 -5.89 -1.25 -21.20
CA ILE A 76 -4.79 -2.16 -20.82
C ILE A 76 -5.04 -3.58 -21.34
N LYS A 77 -6.22 -4.15 -21.09
CA LYS A 77 -6.57 -5.50 -21.55
C LYS A 77 -6.54 -5.64 -23.07
N ALA A 78 -6.92 -4.57 -23.79
CA ALA A 78 -6.86 -4.50 -25.23
C ALA A 78 -5.45 -4.22 -25.79
N GLY A 79 -4.43 -4.08 -24.93
CA GLY A 79 -3.06 -3.77 -25.33
C GLY A 79 -2.89 -2.37 -25.91
N ARG A 80 -3.87 -1.47 -25.72
CA ARG A 80 -3.79 -0.06 -26.16
C ARG A 80 -2.90 0.79 -25.26
N ILE A 81 -2.66 0.30 -24.05
CA ILE A 81 -1.69 0.84 -23.09
C ILE A 81 -0.65 -0.26 -22.87
N SER A 82 0.49 -0.15 -23.54
CA SER A 82 1.60 -1.11 -23.48
C SER A 82 2.74 -0.62 -22.58
N GLU A 83 2.82 0.69 -22.36
CA GLU A 83 3.81 1.33 -21.51
C GLU A 83 3.06 2.12 -20.44
N LEU A 84 3.18 1.68 -19.19
CA LEU A 84 2.96 2.60 -18.09
C LEU A 84 4.16 3.55 -18.12
N ASP A 85 3.92 4.85 -18.29
CA ASP A 85 4.92 5.94 -18.20
C ASP A 85 5.62 6.01 -16.81
N ARG A 86 5.38 5.01 -15.97
CA ARG A 86 5.87 4.84 -14.62
C ARG A 86 6.27 3.39 -14.45
N ASP A 87 7.55 3.19 -14.17
CA ASP A 87 8.06 1.92 -13.70
C ASP A 87 7.56 1.64 -12.27
N PHE A 88 6.84 0.52 -12.10
CA PHE A 88 6.37 0.04 -10.80
C PHE A 88 7.35 -0.92 -10.15
N SER A 89 8.44 -1.31 -10.85
CA SER A 89 9.49 -2.18 -10.32
C SER A 89 10.15 -1.57 -9.08
N LYS A 90 10.15 -0.24 -8.95
CA LYS A 90 10.60 0.49 -7.75
C LYS A 90 9.82 0.18 -6.46
N PHE A 91 8.65 -0.47 -6.56
CA PHE A 91 7.84 -0.90 -5.41
C PHE A 91 7.96 -2.40 -5.14
N LEU A 92 8.58 -3.15 -6.04
CA LEU A 92 9.03 -4.50 -5.79
C LEU A 92 10.42 -4.36 -5.14
N ASN A 93 10.46 -4.35 -3.81
CA ASN A 93 11.74 -4.56 -3.14
C ASN A 93 12.15 -6.02 -3.42
N ASP A 94 13.22 -6.21 -4.18
CA ASP A 94 13.84 -7.51 -4.47
C ASP A 94 14.47 -8.17 -3.21
N ASP A 95 14.40 -7.51 -2.06
CA ASP A 95 14.93 -7.98 -0.79
C ASP A 95 13.83 -8.63 0.06
N GLU A 96 13.38 -9.84 -0.30
CA GLU A 96 12.89 -10.92 0.60
C GLU A 96 12.21 -12.04 -0.21
N ILE A 97 13.01 -12.93 -0.82
CA ILE A 97 12.64 -14.33 -1.10
C ILE A 97 13.67 -15.24 -0.45
#